data_AF-A0A963BFF7-F1
#
_entry.id   AF-A0A963BFF7-F1
#
_cell.length_a   1.000
_cell.length_b   1.000
_cell.length_c   1.000
_cell.angle_alpha   90.00
_cell.angle_beta   90.00
_cell.angle_gamma   90.00
#
_symmetry.space_group_name_H-M   'P 1'
#
loop_
_entity.id
_entity.type
_entity.pdbx_description
1 polymer ?
#
loop_
_entity_poly.entity_id
_entity_poly.type
_entity_poly.pdbx_seq_one_letter_code
_entity_poly.pdbx_strand_id
1 'polypeptide(L)'
;MEKFLDVSRAARMAGVTVAEIRRKVSDGSLEADEGRIRVSQLMDAYPDVHLGGFTMVDVVAQIRDDALRKGAADHDDEVKSVEGLLLTVKRLRKESAFYREECRRQRQVMRDLDGMLADLRTRLEARQRPFLDAVTQWLKKKNRSAHRL
;
A
#
# COMPACT_ATOMS: atom_id res chain seq x y z
N MET A 1 -21.10 2.26 -6.70
CA MET A 1 -20.70 3.65 -7.01
C MET A 1 -19.27 3.64 -7.48
N GLU A 2 -19.04 3.89 -8.76
CA GLU A 2 -17.69 4.08 -9.29
C GLU A 2 -17.10 5.36 -8.68
N LYS A 3 -15.95 5.23 -8.03
CA LYS A 3 -15.21 6.37 -7.51
C LYS A 3 -14.17 6.78 -8.55
N PHE A 4 -14.16 8.06 -8.88
CA PHE A 4 -13.20 8.67 -9.78
C PHE A 4 -12.19 9.49 -8.97
N LEU A 5 -10.93 9.47 -9.39
CA LEU A 5 -9.83 10.20 -8.78
C LEU A 5 -9.18 11.11 -9.82
N ASP A 6 -8.92 12.36 -9.46
CA ASP A 6 -8.04 13.19 -10.29
C ASP A 6 -6.64 12.55 -10.39
N VAL A 7 -5.95 12.78 -11.50
CA VAL A 7 -4.59 12.24 -11.77
C VAL A 7 -3.65 12.39 -10.58
N SER A 8 -3.63 13.57 -9.94
CA SER A 8 -2.75 13.83 -8.79
C SER A 8 -3.13 13.02 -7.54
N ARG A 9 -4.38 12.63 -7.40
CA ARG A 9 -4.86 11.77 -6.32
C ARG A 9 -4.62 10.29 -6.64
N ALA A 10 -4.79 9.90 -7.90
CA ALA A 10 -4.42 8.58 -8.39
C ALA A 10 -2.92 8.29 -8.22
N ALA A 11 -2.07 9.25 -8.60
CA ALA A 11 -0.62 9.18 -8.41
C ALA A 11 -0.24 8.98 -6.94
N ARG A 12 -0.84 9.79 -6.04
CA ARG A 12 -0.65 9.64 -4.59
C ARG A 12 -1.09 8.29 -4.06
N MET A 13 -2.19 7.74 -4.55
CA MET A 13 -2.69 6.44 -4.12
C MET A 13 -1.83 5.28 -4.64
N ALA A 14 -1.28 5.40 -5.83
CA ALA A 14 -0.40 4.40 -6.43
C ALA A 14 1.08 4.55 -6.04
N GLY A 15 1.44 5.57 -5.24
CA GLY A 15 2.82 5.85 -4.87
C GLY A 15 3.72 6.28 -6.03
N VAL A 16 3.17 6.52 -7.22
CA VAL A 16 3.95 6.86 -8.42
C VAL A 16 3.87 8.35 -8.73
N THR A 17 4.72 8.81 -9.64
CA THR A 17 4.71 10.21 -10.07
C THR A 17 3.47 10.55 -10.90
N VAL A 18 3.03 11.81 -10.86
CA VAL A 18 1.94 12.29 -11.74
C VAL A 18 2.30 12.11 -13.22
N ALA A 19 3.58 12.26 -13.56
CA ALA A 19 4.10 12.04 -14.90
C ALA A 19 3.95 10.58 -15.35
N GLU A 20 4.17 9.60 -14.47
CA GLU A 20 3.97 8.18 -14.79
C GLU A 20 2.51 7.80 -14.98
N ILE A 21 1.60 8.35 -14.16
CA ILE A 21 0.17 8.17 -14.40
C ILE A 21 -0.21 8.80 -15.75
N ARG A 22 0.21 10.04 -16.03
CA ARG A 22 -0.08 10.71 -17.31
C ARG A 22 0.47 9.94 -18.50
N ARG A 23 1.70 9.41 -18.40
CA ARG A 23 2.29 8.57 -19.43
C ARG A 23 1.46 7.32 -19.68
N LYS A 24 1.05 6.59 -18.64
CA LYS A 24 0.19 5.41 -18.80
C LYS A 24 -1.18 5.73 -19.40
N VAL A 25 -1.72 6.92 -19.13
CA VAL A 25 -2.95 7.42 -19.76
C VAL A 25 -2.72 7.73 -21.24
N SER A 26 -1.62 8.40 -21.59
CA SER A 26 -1.25 8.69 -22.97
C SER A 26 -0.95 7.44 -23.80
N ASP A 27 -0.36 6.42 -23.18
CA ASP A 27 -0.01 5.14 -23.81
C ASP A 27 -1.22 4.17 -23.86
N GLY A 28 -2.41 4.60 -23.44
CA GLY A 28 -3.65 3.81 -23.47
C GLY A 28 -3.71 2.65 -22.46
N SER A 29 -2.69 2.49 -21.62
CA SER A 29 -2.61 1.45 -20.59
C SER A 29 -3.50 1.73 -19.37
N LEU A 30 -4.01 2.96 -19.26
CA LEU A 30 -4.87 3.39 -18.16
C LEU A 30 -5.91 4.37 -18.71
N GLU A 31 -7.19 4.03 -18.62
CA GLU A 31 -8.24 4.93 -19.11
C GLU A 31 -8.43 6.10 -18.13
N ALA A 32 -8.42 7.32 -18.67
CA ALA A 32 -8.83 8.50 -17.95
C ALA A 32 -9.97 9.18 -18.71
N ASP A 33 -11.05 9.48 -18.00
CA ASP A 33 -12.18 10.22 -18.52
C ASP A 33 -12.11 11.64 -17.96
N GLU A 34 -11.98 12.64 -18.84
CA GLU A 34 -11.79 14.06 -18.48
C GLU A 34 -10.68 14.32 -17.42
N GLY A 35 -9.59 13.55 -17.46
CA GLY A 35 -8.50 13.67 -16.47
C GLY A 35 -8.79 13.03 -15.11
N ARG A 36 -9.85 12.23 -15.02
CA ARG A 36 -10.20 11.42 -13.84
C ARG A 36 -10.08 9.93 -14.15
N ILE A 37 -9.51 9.21 -13.19
CA ILE A 37 -9.19 7.78 -13.29
C ILE A 37 -10.12 7.02 -12.36
N ARG A 38 -10.70 5.92 -12.85
CA ARG A 38 -11.50 5.01 -12.02
C ARG A 38 -10.62 4.29 -11.00
N VAL A 39 -11.05 4.28 -9.74
CA VAL A 39 -10.33 3.59 -8.66
C VAL A 39 -10.11 2.11 -8.99
N SER A 40 -11.10 1.43 -9.57
CA SER A 40 -11.00 0.03 -9.99
C SER A 40 -9.85 -0.19 -10.98
N GLN A 41 -9.81 0.59 -12.06
CA GLN A 41 -8.73 0.50 -13.05
C GLN A 41 -7.36 0.87 -12.49
N LEU A 42 -7.30 1.81 -11.55
CA LEU A 42 -6.05 2.12 -10.86
C LEU A 42 -5.56 0.93 -10.02
N MET A 43 -6.47 0.23 -9.34
CA MET A 43 -6.12 -0.97 -8.57
C MET A 43 -5.74 -2.16 -9.46
N ASP A 44 -6.36 -2.30 -10.63
CA ASP A 44 -5.99 -3.33 -11.61
C ASP A 44 -4.58 -3.08 -12.18
N ALA A 45 -4.25 -1.82 -12.46
CA ALA A 45 -2.94 -1.43 -12.98
C ALA A 45 -1.84 -1.35 -11.90
N TYR A 46 -2.23 -1.18 -10.63
CA TYR A 46 -1.36 -1.06 -9.46
C TYR A 46 -1.99 -1.82 -8.27
N PRO A 47 -1.83 -3.15 -8.22
CA PRO A 47 -2.48 -4.00 -7.21
C PRO A 47 -2.03 -3.73 -5.78
N ASP A 48 -0.88 -3.07 -5.59
CA ASP A 48 -0.34 -2.68 -4.27
C ASP A 48 -0.88 -1.32 -3.78
N VAL A 49 -1.81 -0.69 -4.49
CA VAL A 49 -2.45 0.57 -4.07
C VAL A 49 -3.16 0.38 -2.73
N HIS A 50 -2.60 0.98 -1.68
CA HIS A 50 -3.26 1.09 -0.39
C HIS A 50 -4.21 2.30 -0.38
N LEU A 51 -5.48 2.06 -0.04
CA LEU A 51 -6.50 3.10 0.14
C LEU A 51 -6.23 4.02 1.35
N GLY A 52 -5.20 3.73 2.15
CA GLY A 52 -4.71 4.54 3.26
C GLY A 52 -3.54 5.42 2.83
N GLY A 53 -3.70 6.74 2.95
CA GLY A 53 -2.89 7.74 2.26
C GLY A 53 -1.39 7.68 2.53
N PHE A 54 -0.63 7.72 1.44
CA PHE A 54 0.77 8.12 1.42
C PHE A 54 0.89 9.57 1.90
N THR A 55 1.84 9.84 2.80
CA THR A 55 2.15 11.22 3.19
C THR A 55 2.99 11.89 2.10
N MET A 56 2.96 13.22 2.04
CA MET A 56 3.74 13.98 1.04
C MET A 56 5.25 13.72 1.14
N VAL A 57 5.72 13.29 2.32
CA VAL A 57 7.12 12.88 2.56
C VAL A 57 7.45 11.57 1.86
N ASP A 58 6.53 10.59 1.89
CA ASP A 58 6.72 9.28 1.25
C ASP A 58 6.80 9.42 -0.27
N VAL A 59 5.96 10.29 -0.84
CA VAL A 59 5.95 10.59 -2.28
C VAL A 59 7.22 11.29 -2.73
N VAL A 60 7.73 12.26 -1.95
CA VAL A 60 8.99 12.95 -2.28
C VAL A 60 10.19 12.02 -2.13
N ALA A 61 10.19 11.13 -1.13
CA ALA A 61 11.21 10.11 -0.99
C ALA A 61 11.22 9.15 -2.19
N GLN A 62 10.04 8.71 -2.64
CA GLN A 62 9.90 7.81 -3.78
C GLN A 62 10.27 8.50 -5.11
N ILE A 63 9.86 9.76 -5.34
CA ILE A 63 10.27 10.54 -6.50
C ILE A 63 11.80 10.70 -6.55
N ARG A 64 12.43 11.00 -5.42
CA ARG A 64 13.90 11.09 -5.33
C ARG A 64 14.53 9.75 -5.68
N ASP A 65 14.03 8.66 -5.09
CA ASP A 65 14.61 7.33 -5.27
C ASP A 65 14.39 6.80 -6.71
N ASP A 66 13.32 7.19 -7.39
CA ASP A 66 13.06 6.88 -8.80
C ASP A 66 13.87 7.77 -9.77
N ALA A 67 14.10 9.03 -9.42
CA ALA A 67 14.99 9.92 -10.17
C ALA A 67 16.45 9.42 -10.11
N LEU A 68 16.90 8.96 -8.93
CA LEU A 68 18.21 8.31 -8.77
C LEU A 68 18.30 7.02 -9.61
N ARG A 69 17.21 6.27 -9.73
CA ARG A 69 17.14 5.03 -10.53
C ARG A 69 17.17 5.30 -12.05
N LYS A 70 16.47 6.34 -12.52
CA LYS A 70 16.48 6.76 -13.93
C LYS A 70 17.83 7.37 -14.32
N GLY A 71 18.50 8.08 -13.41
CA GLY A 71 19.87 8.55 -13.64
C GLY A 71 20.92 7.43 -13.64
N ALA A 72 20.72 6.38 -12.83
CA ALA A 72 21.62 5.22 -12.78
C ALA A 72 21.44 4.24 -13.95
N ALA A 73 20.33 4.30 -14.70
CA ALA A 73 20.08 3.41 -15.84
C ALA A 73 20.95 3.74 -17.07
N ASP A 74 21.53 4.93 -17.15
CA ASP A 74 22.49 5.31 -18.20
C ASP A 74 23.94 4.91 -17.89
N HIS A 75 24.22 4.30 -16.74
CA HIS A 75 25.57 3.85 -16.34
C HIS A 75 25.55 2.40 -15.88
N ASP A 76 25.52 1.49 -16.85
CA ASP A 76 25.61 0.03 -16.68
C ASP A 76 26.93 -0.44 -16.00
N ASP A 77 27.86 0.48 -15.74
CA ASP A 77 29.12 0.22 -15.02
C ASP A 77 29.02 0.35 -13.48
N GLU A 78 28.00 1.03 -12.94
CA GLU A 78 28.00 1.41 -11.52
C GLU A 78 27.51 0.30 -10.56
N VAL A 79 26.92 -0.78 -11.11
CA VAL A 79 26.54 -1.97 -10.32
C VAL A 79 27.76 -2.70 -9.73
N LYS A 80 28.99 -2.32 -10.12
CA LYS A 80 30.26 -2.82 -9.53
C LYS A 80 30.89 -1.89 -8.48
N SER A 81 30.34 -0.69 -8.25
CA SER A 81 30.86 0.24 -7.24
C SER A 81 30.35 -0.13 -5.84
N VAL A 82 31.27 -0.22 -4.86
CA VAL A 82 30.96 -0.42 -3.43
C VAL A 82 29.95 0.62 -2.93
N GLU A 83 29.97 1.82 -3.50
CA GLU A 83 29.11 2.94 -3.12
C GLU A 83 27.65 2.72 -3.60
N GLY A 84 27.44 2.19 -4.80
CA GLY A 84 26.12 1.80 -5.31
C GLY A 84 25.48 0.66 -4.51
N LEU A 85 26.29 -0.31 -4.07
CA LEU A 85 25.83 -1.37 -3.17
C LEU A 85 25.44 -0.83 -1.79
N LEU A 86 26.22 0.11 -1.23
CA LEU A 86 25.90 0.75 0.05
C LEU A 86 24.60 1.56 -0.01
N LEU A 87 24.35 2.28 -1.10
CA LEU A 87 23.10 2.99 -1.33
C LEU A 87 21.91 2.02 -1.40
N THR A 88 22.08 0.91 -2.12
CA THR A 88 21.05 -0.13 -2.24
C THR A 88 20.73 -0.77 -0.87
N VAL A 89 21.75 -1.10 -0.07
CA VAL A 89 21.56 -1.63 1.28
C VAL A 89 20.85 -0.61 2.19
N LYS A 90 21.23 0.68 2.11
CA LYS A 90 20.55 1.73 2.89
C LYS A 90 19.08 1.86 2.51
N ARG A 91 18.75 1.79 1.22
CA ARG A 91 17.36 1.80 0.74
C ARG A 91 16.57 0.60 1.25
N LEU A 92 17.07 -0.62 1.03
CA LEU A 92 16.41 -1.85 1.48
C LEU A 92 16.20 -1.89 3.00
N ARG A 93 17.12 -1.31 3.78
CA ARG A 93 16.95 -1.16 5.23
C ARG A 93 15.82 -0.22 5.60
N LYS A 94 15.70 0.93 4.92
CA LYS A 94 14.59 1.88 5.13
C LYS A 94 13.26 1.24 4.76
N GLU A 95 13.20 0.59 3.60
CA GLU A 95 12.02 -0.10 3.11
C GLU A 95 11.60 -1.24 4.04
N SER A 96 12.55 -2.06 4.50
CA SER A 96 12.29 -3.08 5.52
C SER A 96 11.81 -2.49 6.85
N ALA A 97 12.36 -1.35 7.28
CA ALA A 97 11.93 -0.69 8.51
C ALA A 97 10.49 -0.16 8.37
N PHE A 98 10.17 0.44 7.22
CA PHE A 98 8.83 0.90 6.89
C PHE A 98 7.82 -0.25 6.92
N TYR A 99 8.07 -1.34 6.18
CA TYR A 99 7.15 -2.49 6.15
C TYR A 99 7.01 -3.17 7.52
N ARG A 100 8.08 -3.21 8.32
CA ARG A 100 7.99 -3.72 9.70
C ARG A 100 7.07 -2.87 10.56
N GLU A 101 7.18 -1.56 10.47
CA GLU A 101 6.33 -0.65 11.25
C GLU A 101 4.88 -0.74 10.79
N GLU A 102 4.65 -0.86 9.48
CA GLU A 102 3.30 -1.05 8.94
C GLU A 102 2.69 -2.39 9.38
N CYS A 103 3.45 -3.49 9.33
CA CYS A 103 3.03 -4.78 9.90
C CYS A 103 2.77 -4.67 11.41
N ARG A 104 3.57 -3.89 12.14
CA ARG A 104 3.38 -3.68 13.58
C ARG A 104 2.08 -2.93 13.86
N ARG A 105 1.79 -1.86 13.10
CA ARG A 105 0.56 -1.07 13.18
C ARG A 105 -0.67 -1.92 12.88
N GLN A 106 -0.63 -2.71 11.82
CA GLN A 106 -1.73 -3.62 11.47
C GLN A 106 -1.96 -4.66 12.56
N ARG A 107 -0.90 -5.26 13.10
CA ARG A 107 -1.02 -6.20 14.24
C ARG A 107 -1.61 -5.52 15.47
N GLN A 108 -1.28 -4.26 15.72
CA GLN A 108 -1.86 -3.52 16.85
C GLN A 108 -3.37 -3.34 16.68
N VAL A 109 -3.83 -2.87 15.52
CA VAL A 109 -5.27 -2.71 15.23
C VAL A 109 -6.01 -4.04 15.37
N MET A 110 -5.43 -5.15 14.90
CA MET A 110 -6.04 -6.47 15.05
C MET A 110 -6.13 -6.92 16.52
N ARG A 111 -5.11 -6.62 17.34
CA ARG A 111 -5.16 -6.88 18.79
C ARG A 111 -6.23 -6.06 19.49
N ASP A 112 -6.36 -4.79 19.13
CA ASP A 112 -7.35 -3.89 19.72
C ASP A 112 -8.77 -4.36 19.35
N LEU A 113 -8.99 -4.78 18.10
CA LEU A 113 -10.26 -5.36 17.65
C LEU A 113 -10.59 -6.69 18.38
N ASP A 114 -9.63 -7.59 18.52
CA ASP A 114 -9.82 -8.83 19.29
C ASP A 114 -10.16 -8.51 20.76
N GLY A 115 -9.54 -7.48 21.34
CA GLY A 115 -9.85 -7.00 22.69
C GLY A 115 -11.27 -6.44 22.81
N MET A 116 -11.70 -5.61 21.86
CA MET A 116 -13.07 -5.08 21.81
C MET A 116 -14.11 -6.20 21.65
N LEU A 117 -13.84 -7.18 20.80
CA LEU A 117 -14.72 -8.35 20.63
C LEU A 117 -14.77 -9.20 21.89
N ALA A 118 -13.66 -9.37 22.60
CA ALA A 118 -13.63 -10.09 23.86
C ALA A 118 -14.44 -9.37 24.95
N ASP A 119 -14.31 -8.05 25.07
CA ASP A 119 -15.08 -7.22 26.00
C ASP A 119 -16.58 -7.27 25.66
N LEU A 120 -16.95 -7.11 24.39
CA LEU A 120 -18.34 -7.27 23.93
C LEU A 120 -18.90 -8.66 24.30
N ARG A 121 -18.10 -9.73 24.15
CA ARG A 121 -18.52 -11.08 24.54
C ARG A 121 -18.88 -11.20 26.02
N THR A 122 -18.19 -10.47 26.90
CA THR A 122 -18.49 -10.48 28.34
C THR A 122 -19.79 -9.77 28.68
N ARG A 123 -20.18 -8.77 27.89
CA ARG A 123 -21.40 -7.97 28.08
C ARG A 123 -22.64 -8.56 27.41
N LEU A 124 -22.46 -9.52 26.49
CA LEU A 124 -23.54 -10.12 25.72
C LEU A 124 -24.20 -11.31 26.43
N GLU A 125 -25.51 -11.39 26.27
CA GLU A 125 -26.35 -12.51 26.73
C GLU A 125 -26.01 -13.81 25.99
N ALA A 126 -26.28 -14.96 26.62
CA ALA A 126 -25.93 -16.28 26.12
C ALA A 126 -26.45 -16.57 24.69
N ARG A 127 -27.58 -15.96 24.30
CA ARG A 127 -28.20 -16.10 22.98
C ARG A 127 -27.42 -15.41 21.85
N GLN A 128 -26.62 -14.38 22.15
CA GLN A 128 -25.90 -13.57 21.16
C GLN A 128 -24.43 -13.96 21.00
N ARG A 129 -23.89 -14.73 21.95
CA ARG A 129 -22.51 -15.24 21.93
C ARG A 129 -22.15 -16.05 20.67
N PRO A 130 -23.02 -16.95 20.15
CA PRO A 130 -22.69 -17.75 18.96
C PRO A 130 -22.46 -16.89 17.71
N PHE A 131 -23.21 -15.80 17.56
CA PHE A 131 -23.05 -14.86 16.44
C PHE A 131 -21.70 -14.13 16.53
N LEU A 132 -21.33 -13.67 17.72
CA LEU A 132 -20.05 -12.98 17.94
C LEU A 132 -18.86 -13.92 17.73
N ASP A 133 -18.97 -15.18 18.15
CA ASP A 133 -17.95 -16.20 17.93
C ASP A 133 -17.77 -16.49 16.43
N ALA A 134 -18.87 -16.56 15.67
CA ALA A 134 -18.83 -16.73 14.22
C ALA A 134 -18.14 -15.55 13.50
N VAL A 135 -18.44 -14.31 13.91
CA VAL A 135 -17.80 -13.10 13.37
C VAL A 135 -16.31 -13.07 13.71
N THR A 136 -15.95 -13.40 14.96
CA THR A 136 -14.55 -13.48 15.40
C THR A 136 -13.77 -14.54 14.61
N GLN A 137 -14.38 -15.70 14.38
CA GLN A 137 -13.77 -16.78 13.62
C GLN A 137 -13.60 -16.42 12.15
N TRP A 138 -14.57 -15.73 11.56
CA TRP A 138 -14.49 -15.19 10.19
C TRP A 138 -13.36 -14.16 10.05
N LEU A 139 -13.25 -13.20 10.98
CA LEU A 139 -12.17 -12.21 11.01
C LEU A 139 -10.79 -12.87 11.10
N LYS A 140 -10.63 -13.86 11.98
CA LYS A 140 -9.37 -14.64 12.11
C LYS A 140 -9.03 -15.45 10.87
N LYS A 141 -10.04 -15.96 10.14
CA LYS A 141 -9.83 -16.67 8.87
C LYS A 141 -9.38 -15.69 7.78
N LYS A 142 -10.03 -14.54 7.65
CA LYS A 142 -9.71 -13.52 6.65
C LYS A 142 -8.31 -12.92 6.86
N ASN A 143 -7.90 -12.71 8.12
CA ASN A 143 -6.56 -12.22 8.44
C ASN A 143 -5.46 -13.23 8.04
N ARG A 144 -5.67 -14.53 8.30
CA ARG A 144 -4.72 -15.58 7.93
C ARG A 144 -4.56 -15.74 6.42
N SER A 145 -5.62 -15.55 5.63
CA SER A 145 -5.51 -15.57 4.17
C SER A 145 -4.74 -14.38 3.59
N ALA A 146 -4.69 -13.25 4.30
CA ALA A 146 -3.94 -12.07 3.84
C ALA A 146 -2.43 -12.17 4.09
N HIS A 147 -1.97 -13.11 4.93
CA HIS A 147 -0.54 -13.32 5.25
C HIS A 147 0.11 -14.49 4.47
N ARG A 148 -0.60 -15.07 3.48
CA ARG A 148 -0.13 -16.23 2.68
C ARG A 148 0.26 -15.89 1.23
N LEU A 149 0.25 -14.61 0.88
CA LEU A 149 0.73 -14.07 -0.40
C LEU A 149 2.00 -13.26 -0.12
#